data_AF-A0A2E8KFS6-F1
#
_entry.id   AF-A0A2E8KFS6-F1
#
_cell.length_a   1.000
_cell.length_b   1.000
_cell.length_c   1.000
_cell.angle_alpha   90.00
_cell.angle_beta   90.00
_cell.angle_gamma   90.00
#
_symmetry.space_group_name_H-M   'P 1'
#
loop_
_entity.id
_entity.type
_entity.pdbx_description
1 polymer ?
#
loop_
_entity_poly.entity_id
_entity_poly.type
_entity_poly.pdbx_seq_one_letter_code
_entity_poly.pdbx_strand_id
1 'polypeptide(L)'
;LIVLVTGSGARAVGGTYDQPVPQVLQESLVLEMTDQNSQTVEVLDLVSGHSIATRQLDVNGLTSFSGYEFELRGSAVNHDKFTIQANTNPSGDNRNLNKILTFQVSDTNGTGSGGFQTVFNNIVASVGAAVNSNKMSHEAAEANRDAALESKSEFSGVNLDSEAAALLEYQQAYQASARVLSTARELFQTLIDVV
;
A
#
# COMPACT_ATOMS: atom_id res chain seq x y z
N LEU A 1 -9.85 -17.14 -36.30
CA LEU A 1 -8.95 -16.71 -37.39
C LEU A 1 -8.76 -17.89 -38.34
N ILE A 2 -9.20 -17.78 -39.59
CA ILE A 2 -8.87 -18.77 -40.63
C ILE A 2 -7.76 -18.15 -41.48
N VAL A 3 -6.63 -18.84 -41.61
CA VAL A 3 -5.49 -18.40 -42.42
C VAL A 3 -5.37 -19.32 -43.63
N LEU A 4 -5.47 -18.73 -44.83
CA LEU A 4 -5.29 -19.42 -46.10
C LEU A 4 -3.99 -18.92 -46.74
N VAL A 5 -3.07 -19.84 -47.03
CA VAL A 5 -1.80 -19.54 -47.70
C VAL A 5 -1.81 -20.17 -49.08
N THR A 6 -1.66 -19.37 -50.14
CA THR A 6 -1.68 -19.85 -51.54
C THR A 6 -0.35 -19.52 -52.26
N GLY A 7 0.05 -20.37 -53.23
CA GLY A 7 1.26 -20.23 -54.04
C GLY A 7 2.33 -21.32 -53.82
N SER A 8 3.32 -21.42 -54.72
CA SER A 8 4.41 -22.41 -54.66
C SER A 8 5.69 -21.85 -54.01
N GLY A 9 6.29 -22.61 -53.08
CA GLY A 9 7.54 -22.27 -52.38
C GLY A 9 7.43 -22.44 -50.85
N ALA A 10 8.56 -22.58 -50.15
CA ALA A 10 8.57 -22.70 -48.70
C ALA A 10 8.11 -21.37 -48.05
N ARG A 11 7.06 -21.42 -47.21
CA ARG A 11 6.56 -20.25 -46.47
C ARG A 11 6.36 -20.58 -45.00
N ALA A 12 6.72 -19.63 -44.14
CA ALA A 12 6.41 -19.65 -42.73
C ALA A 12 5.39 -18.56 -42.42
N VAL A 13 4.32 -18.92 -41.73
CA VAL A 13 3.34 -17.96 -41.19
C VAL A 13 3.35 -18.11 -39.68
N GLY A 14 3.73 -17.03 -38.99
CA GLY A 14 3.67 -16.93 -37.54
C GLY A 14 2.58 -15.93 -37.15
N GLY A 15 1.83 -16.25 -36.10
CA GLY A 15 0.89 -15.33 -35.47
C GLY A 15 1.06 -15.42 -33.96
N THR A 16 1.05 -14.27 -33.30
CA THR A 16 0.87 -14.19 -31.85
C THR A 16 -0.59 -13.84 -31.60
N TYR A 17 -1.25 -14.59 -30.74
CA TYR A 17 -2.57 -14.24 -30.23
C TYR A 17 -2.39 -13.87 -28.76
N ASP A 18 -3.04 -12.77 -28.36
CA ASP A 18 -3.13 -12.41 -26.95
C ASP A 18 -4.32 -13.17 -26.33
N GLN A 19 -4.18 -13.61 -25.08
CA GLN A 19 -5.31 -14.18 -24.35
C GLN A 19 -6.40 -13.10 -24.34
N PRO A 20 -7.64 -13.39 -24.81
CA PRO A 20 -8.70 -12.40 -24.74
C PRO A 20 -8.85 -12.08 -23.26
N VAL A 21 -8.80 -10.79 -22.92
CA VAL A 21 -9.35 -10.36 -21.63
C VAL A 21 -10.71 -11.02 -21.54
N PRO A 22 -11.00 -11.86 -20.51
CA PRO A 22 -12.29 -12.52 -20.39
C PRO A 22 -13.36 -11.45 -20.35
N GLN A 23 -13.93 -11.15 -21.51
CA GLN A 23 -15.12 -10.35 -21.58
C GLN A 23 -16.19 -11.28 -21.04
N VAL A 24 -16.81 -10.89 -19.92
CA VAL A 24 -18.07 -11.49 -19.53
C VAL A 24 -19.04 -11.13 -20.64
N LEU A 25 -19.14 -11.99 -21.65
CA LEU A 25 -20.11 -11.86 -22.72
C LEU A 25 -21.47 -11.88 -22.03
N GLN A 26 -22.11 -10.72 -21.95
CA GLN A 26 -23.52 -10.65 -21.63
C GLN A 26 -24.25 -11.09 -22.89
N GLU A 27 -24.32 -12.40 -23.11
CA GLU A 27 -25.07 -12.98 -24.22
C GLU A 27 -26.51 -12.49 -24.10
N SER A 28 -26.89 -11.64 -25.05
CA SER A 28 -28.24 -11.12 -25.17
C SER A 28 -28.87 -11.87 -26.33
N LEU A 29 -29.86 -12.69 -26.02
CA LEU A 29 -30.43 -13.65 -26.95
C LEU A 29 -31.89 -13.30 -27.22
N VAL A 30 -32.36 -13.63 -28.41
CA VAL A 30 -33.79 -13.63 -28.76
C VAL A 30 -34.18 -15.05 -29.13
N LEU A 31 -35.22 -15.57 -28.51
CA LEU A 31 -35.91 -16.77 -28.98
C LEU A 31 -37.08 -16.33 -29.84
N GLU A 32 -37.06 -16.70 -31.11
CA GLU A 32 -38.13 -16.45 -32.06
C GLU A 32 -38.81 -17.75 -32.46
N MET A 33 -40.14 -17.78 -32.38
CA MET A 33 -40.93 -18.91 -32.87
C MET A 33 -40.91 -18.94 -34.40
N THR A 34 -40.35 -19.99 -35.01
CA THR A 34 -40.26 -20.10 -36.47
C THR A 34 -41.35 -20.99 -37.08
N ASP A 35 -41.78 -22.03 -36.37
CA ASP A 35 -42.92 -22.86 -36.79
C ASP A 35 -43.67 -23.46 -35.59
N GLN A 36 -44.94 -23.04 -35.43
CA GLN A 36 -45.87 -23.52 -34.41
C GLN A 36 -46.19 -25.02 -34.52
N ASN A 37 -46.13 -25.61 -35.73
CA ASN A 37 -46.44 -27.03 -35.94
C ASN A 37 -45.24 -27.93 -35.64
N SER A 38 -44.06 -27.49 -36.04
CA SER A 38 -42.79 -28.20 -35.79
C SER A 38 -42.21 -27.89 -34.41
N GLN A 39 -42.83 -26.98 -33.65
CA GLN A 39 -42.36 -26.48 -32.35
C GLN A 39 -40.89 -26.03 -32.39
N THR A 40 -40.51 -25.40 -33.50
CA THR A 40 -39.14 -24.94 -33.73
C THR A 40 -38.99 -23.50 -33.27
N VAL A 41 -37.89 -23.25 -32.56
CA VAL A 41 -37.46 -21.92 -32.15
C VAL A 41 -36.10 -21.60 -32.74
N GLU A 42 -35.92 -20.34 -33.11
CA GLU A 42 -34.65 -19.80 -33.56
C GLU A 42 -34.06 -18.93 -32.46
N VAL A 43 -32.79 -19.16 -32.16
CA VAL A 43 -32.00 -18.37 -31.23
C VAL A 43 -31.21 -17.36 -32.05
N LEU A 44 -31.50 -16.08 -31.85
CA LEU A 44 -30.82 -14.97 -32.50
C LEU A 44 -29.97 -14.19 -31.50
N ASP A 45 -28.89 -13.60 -32.00
CA ASP A 45 -28.14 -12.58 -31.27
C ASP A 45 -28.97 -11.29 -31.22
N LEU A 46 -29.21 -10.73 -30.03
CA LEU A 46 -30.03 -9.54 -29.88
C LEU A 46 -29.44 -8.31 -30.61
N VAL A 47 -28.11 -8.20 -30.66
CA VAL A 47 -27.42 -7.02 -31.18
C VAL A 47 -27.35 -7.04 -32.70
N SER A 48 -26.90 -8.15 -33.27
CA SER A 48 -26.72 -8.32 -34.73
C SER A 48 -27.97 -8.83 -35.43
N GLY A 49 -28.91 -9.44 -34.70
CA GLY A 49 -30.09 -10.10 -35.28
C GLY A 49 -29.74 -11.37 -36.06
N HIS A 50 -28.49 -11.84 -36.00
CA HIS A 50 -28.08 -13.04 -36.70
C HIS A 50 -28.60 -14.29 -35.99
N SER A 51 -29.05 -15.27 -36.77
CA SER A 51 -29.35 -16.61 -36.28
C SER A 51 -28.07 -17.27 -35.75
N ILE A 52 -28.11 -17.70 -34.50
CA ILE A 52 -27.02 -18.42 -33.83
C ILE A 52 -27.32 -19.92 -33.85
N ALA A 53 -28.57 -20.30 -33.62
CA ALA A 53 -28.97 -21.70 -33.55
C ALA A 53 -30.46 -21.92 -33.78
N THR A 54 -30.81 -23.07 -34.33
CA THR A 54 -32.19 -23.57 -34.34
C THR A 54 -32.35 -24.66 -33.29
N ARG A 55 -33.47 -24.65 -32.57
CA ARG A 55 -33.80 -25.63 -31.54
C ARG A 55 -35.22 -26.13 -31.73
N GLN A 56 -35.41 -27.42 -31.46
CA GLN A 56 -36.75 -28.00 -31.36
C GLN A 56 -37.16 -28.02 -29.89
N LEU A 57 -38.41 -27.70 -29.62
CA LEU A 57 -39.02 -27.90 -28.31
C LEU A 57 -39.45 -29.37 -28.18
N ASP A 58 -39.32 -29.92 -26.97
CA ASP A 58 -39.84 -31.25 -26.66
C ASP A 58 -41.36 -31.24 -26.41
N VAL A 59 -41.93 -32.40 -26.07
CA VAL A 59 -43.37 -32.55 -25.79
C VAL A 59 -43.89 -31.67 -24.65
N ASN A 60 -43.00 -31.16 -23.80
CA ASN A 60 -43.31 -30.29 -22.68
C ASN A 60 -43.00 -28.81 -22.98
N GLY A 61 -42.54 -28.49 -24.20
CA GLY A 61 -42.15 -27.14 -24.57
C GLY A 61 -40.75 -26.75 -24.09
N LEU A 62 -39.88 -27.71 -23.75
CA LEU A 62 -38.52 -27.45 -23.28
C LEU A 62 -37.48 -27.50 -24.39
N THR A 63 -36.48 -26.62 -24.31
CA THR A 63 -35.23 -26.74 -25.08
C THR A 63 -34.06 -26.09 -24.36
N SER A 64 -32.83 -26.33 -24.83
CA SER A 64 -31.63 -25.74 -24.24
C SER A 64 -30.63 -25.21 -25.27
N PHE A 65 -29.98 -24.10 -24.91
CA PHE A 65 -28.92 -23.49 -25.71
C PHE A 65 -27.98 -22.70 -24.80
N SER A 66 -26.66 -22.79 -25.03
CA SER A 66 -25.63 -22.05 -24.27
C SER A 66 -25.75 -22.17 -22.74
N GLY A 67 -26.21 -23.32 -22.23
CA GLY A 67 -26.42 -23.56 -20.79
C GLY A 67 -27.71 -22.96 -20.21
N TYR A 68 -28.52 -22.29 -21.03
CA TYR A 68 -29.87 -21.90 -20.68
C TYR A 68 -30.86 -23.02 -20.98
N GLU A 69 -31.83 -23.21 -20.09
CA GLU A 69 -33.02 -24.03 -20.31
C GLU A 69 -34.20 -23.08 -20.51
N PHE A 70 -34.98 -23.34 -21.56
CA PHE A 70 -36.16 -22.56 -21.90
C PHE A 70 -37.37 -23.47 -21.85
N GLU A 71 -38.40 -23.04 -21.12
CA GLU A 71 -39.72 -23.67 -21.14
C GLU A 71 -40.70 -22.66 -21.75
N LEU A 72 -41.28 -23.02 -22.87
CA LEU A 72 -42.33 -22.23 -23.49
C LEU A 72 -43.69 -22.75 -23.01
N ARG A 73 -44.39 -21.93 -22.22
CA ARG A 73 -45.73 -22.26 -21.72
C ARG A 73 -46.79 -21.45 -22.46
N GLY A 74 -47.82 -22.13 -22.94
CA GLY A 74 -48.93 -21.52 -23.68
C GLY A 74 -48.84 -21.74 -25.19
N SER A 75 -49.61 -20.97 -25.95
CA SER A 75 -49.67 -21.07 -27.41
C SER A 75 -48.94 -19.89 -28.03
N ALA A 76 -47.66 -20.06 -28.34
CA ALA A 76 -46.92 -19.06 -29.09
C ALA A 76 -47.25 -19.14 -30.58
N VAL A 77 -47.28 -18.00 -31.25
CA VAL A 77 -47.54 -17.85 -32.68
C VAL A 77 -46.21 -17.63 -33.41
N ASN A 78 -46.16 -17.98 -34.70
CA ASN A 78 -44.99 -17.70 -35.54
C ASN A 78 -44.58 -16.22 -35.44
N HIS A 79 -43.28 -15.98 -35.28
CA HIS A 79 -42.62 -14.69 -35.05
C HIS A 79 -42.84 -14.06 -33.66
N ASP A 80 -43.39 -14.80 -32.68
CA ASP A 80 -43.29 -14.38 -31.28
C ASP A 80 -41.82 -14.37 -30.85
N LYS A 81 -41.40 -13.29 -30.17
CA LYS A 81 -40.01 -13.07 -29.75
C LYS A 81 -39.90 -12.91 -28.25
N PHE A 82 -38.99 -13.67 -27.63
CA PHE A 82 -38.67 -13.59 -26.22
C PHE A 82 -37.21 -13.16 -26.06
N THR A 83 -36.99 -12.05 -25.38
CA THR A 83 -35.64 -11.49 -25.20
C THR A 83 -35.07 -11.90 -23.86
N ILE A 84 -33.87 -12.48 -23.88
CA ILE A 84 -33.07 -12.81 -22.71
C ILE A 84 -31.89 -11.85 -22.67
N GLN A 85 -31.77 -11.12 -21.57
CA GLN A 85 -30.66 -10.19 -21.34
C GLN A 85 -30.14 -10.36 -19.93
N ALA A 86 -28.86 -10.04 -19.74
CA ALA A 86 -28.28 -9.97 -18.41
C ALA A 86 -29.01 -8.91 -17.57
N ASN A 87 -29.43 -9.28 -16.37
CA ASN A 87 -29.95 -8.32 -15.42
C ASN A 87 -28.79 -7.53 -14.81
N THR A 88 -28.58 -6.30 -15.30
CA THR A 88 -27.43 -5.47 -14.95
C THR A 88 -27.65 -4.64 -13.69
N ASN A 89 -28.89 -4.39 -13.28
CA ASN A 89 -29.23 -3.66 -12.05
C ASN A 89 -30.47 -4.22 -11.32
N PRO A 90 -30.48 -5.50 -10.87
CA PRO A 90 -31.57 -6.03 -10.07
C PRO A 90 -31.63 -5.36 -8.69
N SER A 91 -32.83 -5.08 -8.20
CA SER A 91 -33.05 -4.85 -6.77
C SER A 91 -32.70 -6.13 -5.99
N GLY A 92 -31.79 -6.03 -5.02
CA GLY A 92 -31.30 -7.18 -4.24
C GLY A 92 -30.00 -7.82 -4.75
N ASP A 93 -29.35 -7.21 -5.74
CA ASP A 93 -28.04 -7.66 -6.22
C ASP A 93 -26.91 -7.35 -5.24
N ASN A 94 -26.14 -8.38 -4.85
CA ASN A 94 -25.00 -8.27 -3.93
C ASN A 94 -23.63 -8.39 -4.63
N ARG A 95 -23.54 -8.33 -5.96
CA ARG A 95 -22.27 -8.43 -6.71
C ARG A 95 -21.23 -7.41 -6.26
N ASN A 96 -21.66 -6.18 -5.94
CA ASN A 96 -20.74 -5.16 -5.41
C ASN A 96 -20.24 -5.51 -4.01
N LEU A 97 -21.10 -6.09 -3.15
CA LEU A 97 -20.69 -6.57 -1.83
C LEU A 97 -19.69 -7.73 -1.96
N ASN A 98 -19.93 -8.66 -2.88
CA ASN A 98 -18.99 -9.76 -3.16
C ASN A 98 -17.62 -9.23 -3.67
N LYS A 99 -17.61 -8.19 -4.51
CA LYS A 99 -16.35 -7.54 -4.93
C LYS A 99 -15.60 -6.93 -3.74
N ILE A 100 -16.32 -6.24 -2.85
CA ILE A 100 -15.72 -5.66 -1.63
C ILE A 100 -15.13 -6.76 -0.74
N LEU A 101 -15.86 -7.85 -0.51
CA LEU A 101 -15.38 -9.00 0.26
C LEU A 101 -14.16 -9.65 -0.41
N THR A 102 -14.14 -9.70 -1.74
CA THR A 102 -13.01 -10.25 -2.49
C THR A 102 -11.76 -9.39 -2.30
N PHE A 103 -11.86 -8.06 -2.27
CA PHE A 103 -10.70 -7.17 -2.01
C PHE A 103 -10.10 -7.32 -0.61
N GLN A 104 -10.82 -7.93 0.34
CA GLN A 104 -10.26 -8.24 1.65
C GLN A 104 -9.07 -9.22 1.55
N VAL A 105 -9.11 -10.14 0.59
CA VAL A 105 -8.15 -11.26 0.46
C VAL A 105 -7.37 -11.25 -0.85
N SER A 106 -7.95 -10.76 -1.93
CA SER A 106 -7.33 -10.76 -3.26
C SER A 106 -6.24 -9.71 -3.40
N ASP A 107 -5.25 -10.00 -4.23
CA ASP A 107 -4.16 -9.09 -4.55
C ASP A 107 -4.68 -7.75 -5.09
N THR A 108 -4.56 -6.69 -4.28
CA THR A 108 -5.04 -5.34 -4.61
C THR A 108 -4.03 -4.50 -5.41
N ASN A 109 -2.74 -4.81 -5.32
CA ASN A 109 -1.63 -4.04 -5.89
C ASN A 109 -0.62 -4.93 -6.64
N GLY A 110 -1.12 -5.89 -7.43
CA GLY A 110 -0.32 -6.81 -8.23
C GLY A 110 -0.06 -8.15 -7.54
N THR A 111 0.45 -9.12 -8.30
CA THR A 111 0.62 -10.51 -7.85
C THR A 111 1.44 -10.59 -6.56
N GLY A 112 0.87 -11.19 -5.53
CA GLY A 112 1.48 -11.36 -4.21
C GLY A 112 1.37 -10.15 -3.28
N SER A 113 0.64 -9.09 -3.64
CA SER A 113 0.46 -7.92 -2.75
C SER A 113 -0.38 -8.23 -1.52
N GLY A 114 -1.20 -9.28 -1.59
CA GLY A 114 -2.24 -9.58 -0.62
C GLY A 114 -3.43 -8.62 -0.71
N GLY A 115 -4.46 -8.97 0.06
CA GLY A 115 -5.65 -8.13 0.24
C GLY A 115 -5.41 -6.89 1.08
N PHE A 116 -6.45 -6.06 1.16
CA PHE A 116 -6.41 -4.78 1.88
C PHE A 116 -5.91 -4.91 3.33
N GLN A 117 -6.30 -6.00 4.01
CA GLN A 117 -5.88 -6.27 5.39
C GLN A 117 -4.35 -6.47 5.50
N THR A 118 -3.75 -7.19 4.55
CA THR A 118 -2.30 -7.42 4.51
C THR A 118 -1.56 -6.11 4.25
N VAL A 119 -2.00 -5.34 3.26
CA VAL A 119 -1.40 -4.04 2.91
C VAL A 119 -1.47 -3.09 4.10
N PHE A 120 -2.62 -2.99 4.76
CA PHE A 120 -2.81 -2.14 5.94
C PHE A 120 -1.88 -2.56 7.10
N ASN A 121 -1.82 -3.86 7.40
CA ASN A 121 -0.94 -4.37 8.46
C ASN A 121 0.55 -4.09 8.17
N ASN A 122 0.97 -4.20 6.91
CA ASN A 122 2.35 -3.89 6.51
C ASN A 122 2.67 -2.40 6.72
N ILE A 123 1.75 -1.50 6.40
CA ILE A 123 1.91 -0.07 6.64
C ILE A 123 2.06 0.20 8.15
N VAL A 124 1.15 -0.35 8.96
CA VAL A 124 1.19 -0.17 10.43
C VAL A 124 2.49 -0.71 11.02
N ALA A 125 2.92 -1.91 10.60
CA ALA A 125 4.17 -2.51 11.05
C ALA A 125 5.39 -1.67 10.63
N SER A 126 5.42 -1.18 9.40
CA SER A 126 6.51 -0.33 8.89
C SER A 126 6.61 0.98 9.67
N VAL A 127 5.47 1.64 9.92
CA VAL A 127 5.44 2.89 10.71
C VAL A 127 5.88 2.62 12.15
N GLY A 128 5.38 1.54 12.77
CA GLY A 128 5.78 1.15 14.13
C GLY A 128 7.28 0.88 14.25
N ALA A 129 7.85 0.15 13.29
CA ALA A 129 9.29 -0.11 13.24
C ALA A 129 10.11 1.18 13.07
N ALA A 130 9.67 2.09 12.20
CA ALA A 130 10.32 3.39 12.00
C ALA A 130 10.29 4.25 13.27
N VAL A 131 9.15 4.31 13.96
CA VAL A 131 9.02 5.05 15.24
C VAL A 131 9.97 4.48 16.28
N ASN A 132 10.01 3.15 16.44
CA ASN A 132 10.88 2.52 17.43
C ASN A 132 12.38 2.75 17.12
N SER A 133 12.77 2.67 15.85
CA SER A 133 14.14 2.97 15.41
C SER A 133 14.54 4.42 15.66
N ASN A 134 13.64 5.37 15.39
CA ASN A 134 13.89 6.78 15.67
C ASN A 134 13.97 7.07 17.16
N LYS A 135 13.14 6.42 17.99
CA LYS A 135 13.22 6.55 19.45
C LYS A 135 14.56 6.08 19.99
N MET A 136 15.03 4.91 19.57
CA MET A 136 16.36 4.39 19.94
C MET A 136 17.48 5.35 19.50
N SER A 137 17.38 5.89 18.29
CA SER A 137 18.37 6.85 17.77
C SER A 137 18.37 8.16 18.55
N HIS A 138 17.19 8.61 18.99
CA HIS A 138 17.02 9.80 19.82
C HIS A 138 17.63 9.60 21.21
N GLU A 139 17.35 8.48 21.87
CA GLU A 139 17.93 8.12 23.18
C GLU A 139 19.47 8.04 23.11
N ALA A 140 20.02 7.45 22.04
CA ALA A 140 21.45 7.41 21.82
C ALA A 140 22.06 8.80 21.59
N ALA A 141 21.36 9.67 20.85
CA ALA A 141 21.79 11.05 20.60
C ALA A 141 21.75 11.90 21.88
N GLU A 142 20.73 11.71 22.73
CA GLU A 142 20.65 12.35 24.05
C GLU A 142 21.79 11.89 24.95
N ALA A 143 22.04 10.58 25.06
CA ALA A 143 23.15 10.06 25.85
C ALA A 143 24.51 10.62 25.39
N ASN A 144 24.74 10.71 24.06
CA ASN A 144 25.96 11.31 23.52
C ASN A 144 26.07 12.81 23.83
N ARG A 145 24.96 13.54 23.76
CA ARG A 145 24.91 14.97 24.10
C ARG A 145 25.25 15.17 25.57
N ASP A 146 24.70 14.36 26.46
CA ASP A 146 24.92 14.46 27.90
C ASP A 146 26.37 14.14 28.26
N ALA A 147 26.94 13.07 27.67
CA ALA A 147 28.36 12.75 27.83
C ALA A 147 29.28 13.88 27.33
N ALA A 148 28.94 14.53 26.20
CA ALA A 148 29.69 15.68 25.70
C ALA A 148 29.57 16.92 26.61
N LEU A 149 28.39 17.14 27.21
CA LEU A 149 28.18 18.21 28.19
C LEU A 149 28.98 17.97 29.47
N GLU A 150 29.04 16.73 29.94
CA GLU A 150 29.83 16.34 31.11
C GLU A 150 31.32 16.54 30.85
N SER A 151 31.84 16.04 29.72
CA SER A 151 33.25 16.24 29.33
C SER A 151 33.61 17.73 29.17
N LYS A 152 32.70 18.54 28.60
CA LYS A 152 32.89 19.99 28.55
C LYS A 152 32.93 20.62 29.93
N SER A 153 32.08 20.18 30.84
CA SER A 153 31.99 20.69 32.22
C SER A 153 33.20 20.27 33.05
N GLU A 154 33.80 19.11 32.77
CA GLU A 154 35.05 18.67 33.39
C GLU A 154 36.23 19.56 32.95
N PHE A 155 36.34 19.87 31.65
CA PHE A 155 37.44 20.69 31.13
C PHE A 155 37.29 22.19 31.46
N SER A 156 36.07 22.73 31.36
CA SER A 156 35.78 24.14 31.65
C SER A 156 35.39 24.39 33.11
N GLY A 157 35.27 23.33 33.90
CA GLY A 157 34.85 23.37 35.29
C GLY A 157 35.97 23.91 36.16
N VAL A 158 35.64 24.93 36.94
CA VAL A 158 36.52 25.43 37.98
C VAL A 158 36.19 24.68 39.27
N ASN A 159 37.17 24.03 39.86
CA ASN A 159 37.00 23.43 41.17
C ASN A 159 37.14 24.52 42.24
N LEU A 160 36.00 24.97 42.79
CA LEU A 160 35.93 26.07 43.76
C LEU A 160 36.77 25.83 45.02
N ASP A 161 36.97 24.58 45.43
CA ASP A 161 37.81 24.27 46.59
C ASP A 161 39.29 24.49 46.26
N SER A 162 39.71 24.13 45.03
CA SER A 162 41.08 24.39 44.55
C SER A 162 41.34 25.89 44.34
N GLU A 163 40.37 26.63 43.80
CA GLU A 163 40.49 28.09 43.67
C GLU A 163 40.49 28.77 45.05
N ALA A 164 39.67 28.31 45.99
CA ALA A 164 39.65 28.85 47.35
C ALA A 164 40.97 28.58 48.09
N ALA A 165 41.56 27.39 47.94
CA ALA A 165 42.86 27.07 48.50
C ALA A 165 43.97 27.96 47.90
N ALA A 166 43.99 28.12 46.58
CA ALA A 166 44.93 29.03 45.91
C ALA A 166 44.73 30.48 46.37
N LEU A 167 43.48 30.92 46.54
CA LEU A 167 43.15 32.25 47.01
C LEU A 167 43.62 32.47 48.47
N LEU A 168 43.46 31.48 49.35
CA LEU A 168 43.99 31.51 50.72
C LEU A 168 45.52 31.56 50.73
N GLU A 169 46.18 30.78 49.86
CA GLU A 169 47.64 30.81 49.70
C GLU A 169 48.12 32.19 49.26
N TYR A 170 47.48 32.80 48.26
CA TYR A 170 47.80 34.15 47.81
C TYR A 170 47.57 35.20 48.91
N GLN A 171 46.50 35.07 49.70
CA GLN A 171 46.24 35.95 50.84
C GLN A 171 47.33 35.81 51.91
N GLN A 172 47.74 34.58 52.23
CA GLN A 172 48.80 34.32 53.21
C GLN A 172 50.15 34.84 52.73
N ALA A 173 50.51 34.61 51.46
CA ALA A 173 51.72 35.13 50.84
C ALA A 173 51.75 36.67 50.83
N TYR A 174 50.61 37.31 50.59
CA TYR A 174 50.48 38.77 50.64
C TYR A 174 50.68 39.31 52.08
N GLN A 175 50.05 38.68 53.08
CA GLN A 175 50.25 39.04 54.49
C GLN A 175 51.71 38.84 54.93
N ALA A 176 52.34 37.73 54.52
CA ALA A 176 53.75 37.47 54.79
C ALA A 176 54.64 38.55 54.14
N SER A 177 54.39 38.90 52.88
CA SER A 177 55.12 39.96 52.17
C SER A 177 54.95 41.32 52.84
N ALA A 178 53.74 41.66 53.28
CA ALA A 178 53.48 42.88 54.04
C ALA A 178 54.27 42.92 55.36
N ARG A 179 54.38 41.79 56.05
CA ARG A 179 55.15 41.67 57.30
C ARG A 179 56.66 41.77 57.07
N VAL A 180 57.17 41.17 55.99
CA VAL A 180 58.57 41.35 55.57
C VAL A 180 58.85 42.83 55.29
N LEU A 181 57.95 43.53 54.61
CA LEU A 181 58.09 44.96 54.31
C LEU A 181 58.04 45.82 55.57
N SER A 182 57.18 45.51 56.54
CA SER A 182 57.13 46.24 57.82
C SER A 182 58.43 46.06 58.61
N THR A 183 58.93 44.82 58.70
CA THR A 183 60.21 44.54 59.37
C THR A 183 61.37 45.21 58.66
N ALA A 184 61.39 45.21 57.32
CA ALA A 184 62.41 45.93 56.56
C ALA A 184 62.37 47.45 56.85
N ARG A 185 61.18 48.05 56.90
CA ARG A 185 61.03 49.48 57.28
C ARG A 185 61.53 49.77 58.68
N GLU A 186 61.21 48.91 59.66
CA GLU A 186 61.69 49.05 61.03
C GLU A 186 63.22 48.96 61.12
N LEU A 187 63.84 48.02 60.38
CA LEU A 187 65.29 47.91 60.30
C LEU A 187 65.93 49.14 59.64
N PHE A 188 65.34 49.65 58.54
CA PHE A 188 65.81 50.87 57.89
C PHE A 188 65.72 52.10 58.81
N GLN A 189 64.61 52.26 59.54
CA GLN A 189 64.44 53.38 60.48
C GLN A 189 65.47 53.29 61.62
N THR A 190 65.68 52.09 62.16
CA THR A 190 66.69 51.87 63.22
C THR A 190 68.09 52.23 62.75
N LEU A 191 68.44 51.94 61.48
CA LEU A 191 69.74 52.32 60.91
C LEU A 191 69.88 53.85 60.72
N ILE A 192 68.79 54.55 60.38
CA ILE A 192 68.80 56.02 60.25
C ILE A 192 68.87 56.70 61.61
N ASP A 193 68.21 56.16 62.65
CA ASP A 193 68.16 56.77 63.98
C ASP A 193 69.47 56.60 64.78
N VAL A 194 70.37 55.70 64.37
CA VAL A 194 71.67 55.42 65.03
C VAL A 194 72.81 56.30 64.48
N VAL A 195 72.57 57.06 63.41
CA VAL A 195 73.52 58.05 62.82
C VAL A 195 73.13 59.46 63.21
#